data_AF-A0A6N0HT22-F1
#
_entry.id   AF-A0A6N0HT22-F1
#
_cell.length_a   1.000
_cell.length_b   1.000
_cell.length_c   1.000
_cell.angle_alpha   90.00
_cell.angle_beta   90.00
_cell.angle_gamma   90.00
#
_symmetry.space_group_name_H-M   'P 1'
#
loop_
_entity.id
_entity.type
_entity.pdbx_description
1 polymer ?
#
loop_
_entity_poly.entity_id
_entity_poly.type
_entity_poly.pdbx_seq_one_letter_code
_entity_poly.pdbx_strand_id
1 'polypeptide(L)'
;MGADGLHLDSKALKQCKQRPLSKRYLIAVSAHTLEGLQQGEAIGASFGVLSPVRYTKAHPDIEPIGWQGLKQIATTTHTVIRTRWCEQ
;
A
#
# COMPACT_ATOMS: atom_id res chain seq x y z
N MET A 1 7.56 23.71 -4.75
CA MET A 1 7.89 22.27 -4.70
C MET A 1 7.06 21.56 -5.77
N GLY A 2 7.70 20.83 -6.69
CA GLY A 2 7.06 20.21 -7.86
C GLY A 2 7.14 18.68 -7.80
N ALA A 3 6.53 18.08 -6.76
CA ALA A 3 6.49 16.63 -6.62
C ALA A 3 5.45 16.02 -7.56
N ASP A 4 5.72 14.81 -8.07
CA ASP A 4 4.83 14.09 -8.99
C ASP A 4 3.65 13.41 -8.28
N GLY A 5 3.68 13.29 -6.95
CA GLY A 5 2.65 12.58 -6.20
C GLY A 5 2.77 12.66 -4.69
N LEU A 6 1.84 11.95 -4.03
CA LEU A 6 1.72 11.84 -2.58
C LEU A 6 1.68 10.37 -2.16
N HIS A 7 2.43 10.01 -1.12
CA HIS A 7 2.34 8.71 -0.48
C HIS A 7 1.57 8.85 0.84
N LEU A 8 0.41 8.20 0.93
CA LEU A 8 -0.36 8.07 2.17
C LEU A 8 0.10 6.83 2.95
N ASP A 9 0.54 7.02 4.20
CA ASP A 9 0.74 5.89 5.11
C ASP A 9 -0.62 5.23 5.49
N SER A 10 -0.57 4.11 6.20
CA SER A 10 -1.78 3.36 6.55
C SER A 10 -2.72 4.10 7.49
N LYS A 11 -2.21 5.04 8.31
CA LYS A 11 -3.03 5.88 9.20
C LYS A 11 -3.75 6.97 8.41
N ALA A 12 -3.02 7.67 7.54
CA ALA A 12 -3.56 8.70 6.66
C ALA A 12 -4.57 8.09 5.68
N LEU A 13 -4.28 6.91 5.13
CA LEU A 13 -5.19 6.18 4.25
C LEU A 13 -6.52 5.91 4.95
N LYS A 14 -6.52 5.35 6.17
CA LYS A 14 -7.75 5.06 6.95
C LYS A 14 -8.65 6.28 7.12
N GLN A 15 -8.07 7.47 7.25
CA GLN A 15 -8.81 8.73 7.42
C GLN A 15 -9.23 9.37 6.09
N CYS A 16 -8.63 8.95 4.98
CA CYS A 16 -8.87 9.50 3.66
C CYS A 16 -10.14 8.88 3.05
N LYS A 17 -11.22 9.67 3.01
CA LYS A 17 -12.52 9.25 2.45
C LYS A 17 -12.67 9.57 0.96
N GLN A 18 -11.88 10.49 0.46
CA GLN A 18 -11.93 10.96 -0.92
C GLN A 18 -10.52 11.27 -1.41
N ARG A 19 -10.33 11.26 -2.73
CA ARG A 19 -9.03 11.55 -3.33
C ARG A 19 -8.53 12.95 -2.92
N PRO A 20 -7.34 13.07 -2.28
CA PRO A 20 -6.85 14.34 -1.74
C PRO A 20 -6.22 15.27 -2.80
N LEU A 21 -5.87 14.73 -3.97
CA LEU A 21 -5.20 15.47 -5.05
C LEU A 21 -5.92 15.25 -6.38
N SER A 22 -5.72 16.17 -7.33
CA SER A 22 -6.25 16.00 -8.68
C SER A 22 -5.69 14.73 -9.35
N LYS A 23 -6.35 14.25 -10.41
CA LYS A 23 -5.93 13.06 -11.16
C LYS A 23 -4.56 13.19 -11.83
N ARG A 24 -4.00 14.41 -11.92
CA ARG A 24 -2.66 14.67 -12.46
C ARG A 24 -1.55 14.07 -11.60
N TYR A 25 -1.75 13.98 -10.30
CA TYR A 25 -0.71 13.52 -9.37
C TYR A 25 -0.82 12.02 -9.10
N LEU A 26 0.31 11.36 -8.90
CA LEU A 26 0.32 9.97 -8.45
C LEU A 26 -0.08 9.90 -6.97
N ILE A 27 -0.85 8.88 -6.61
CA ILE A 27 -1.13 8.56 -5.21
C ILE A 27 -0.65 7.15 -4.93
N ALA A 28 0.31 7.01 -4.01
CA ALA A 28 0.72 5.74 -3.46
C ALA A 28 0.09 5.56 -2.08
N VAL A 29 -0.28 4.32 -1.73
CA VAL A 29 -0.83 4.02 -0.40
C VAL A 29 -0.04 2.90 0.26
N SER A 30 0.31 3.04 1.53
CA SER A 30 0.82 1.92 2.33
C SER A 30 -0.35 1.12 2.87
N ALA A 31 -0.40 -0.16 2.51
CA ALA A 31 -1.39 -1.09 3.01
C ALA A 31 -0.72 -2.29 3.68
N HIS A 32 -1.43 -2.88 4.63
CA HIS A 32 -1.00 -4.07 5.36
C HIS A 32 -2.00 -5.23 5.22
N THR A 33 -3.14 -4.99 4.57
CA THR A 33 -4.24 -5.95 4.36
C THR A 33 -4.91 -5.70 3.01
N LEU A 34 -5.80 -6.61 2.59
CA LEU A 34 -6.61 -6.44 1.37
C LEU A 34 -7.53 -5.23 1.48
N GLU A 35 -8.18 -5.03 2.63
CA GLU A 35 -9.12 -3.91 2.86
C GLU A 35 -8.41 -2.56 2.72
N GLY A 36 -7.14 -2.48 3.16
CA GLY A 36 -6.34 -1.27 2.96
C GLY A 36 -6.09 -0.98 1.48
N LEU A 37 -5.82 -2.00 0.67
CA LEU A 37 -5.65 -1.81 -0.79
C LEU A 37 -6.97 -1.41 -1.45
N GLN A 38 -8.09 -2.03 -1.07
CA GLN A 38 -9.42 -1.67 -1.57
C GLN A 38 -9.81 -0.24 -1.19
N GLN A 39 -9.43 0.23 0.01
CA GLN A 39 -9.59 1.64 0.36
C GLN A 39 -8.75 2.55 -0.55
N GLY A 40 -7.52 2.14 -0.87
CA GLY A 40 -6.68 2.80 -1.87
C GLY A 40 -7.36 2.90 -3.23
N GLU A 41 -7.94 1.81 -3.72
CA GLU A 41 -8.73 1.77 -4.96
C GLU A 41 -9.89 2.76 -4.92
N ALA A 42 -10.65 2.77 -3.82
CA ALA A 42 -11.81 3.63 -3.66
C ALA A 42 -11.45 5.13 -3.75
N ILE A 43 -10.25 5.53 -3.30
CA ILE A 43 -9.76 6.90 -3.43
C ILE A 43 -8.95 7.14 -4.72
N GLY A 44 -8.84 6.13 -5.59
CA GLY A 44 -8.17 6.19 -6.88
C GLY A 44 -6.64 6.19 -6.78
N ALA A 45 -6.06 5.44 -5.84
CA ALA A 45 -4.62 5.26 -5.75
C ALA A 45 -4.05 4.68 -7.06
N SER A 46 -2.86 5.15 -7.43
CA SER A 46 -2.14 4.68 -8.62
C SER A 46 -1.51 3.30 -8.38
N PHE A 47 -1.02 3.05 -7.16
CA PHE A 47 -0.50 1.76 -6.73
C PHE A 47 -0.51 1.65 -5.20
N GLY A 48 -0.46 0.43 -4.70
CA GLY A 48 -0.36 0.13 -3.27
C GLY A 48 0.99 -0.47 -2.92
N VAL A 49 1.53 -0.11 -1.75
CA VAL A 49 2.71 -0.73 -1.16
C VAL A 49 2.26 -1.69 -0.07
N LEU A 50 2.32 -3.00 -0.35
CA LEU A 50 1.90 -4.03 0.60
C LEU A 50 3.10 -4.51 1.43
N SER A 51 3.01 -4.40 2.75
CA SER A 51 4.10 -4.73 3.68
C SER A 51 3.59 -5.00 5.10
N PRO A 52 4.40 -5.58 6.00
CA PRO A 52 5.61 -6.34 5.69
C PRO A 52 5.26 -7.72 5.10
N VAL A 53 5.93 -8.14 4.03
CA VAL A 53 5.78 -9.50 3.48
C VAL A 53 6.62 -10.51 4.27
N ARG A 54 7.69 -10.04 4.93
CA ARG A 54 8.57 -10.81 5.82
C ARG A 54 8.91 -9.96 7.03
N TYR A 55 9.33 -10.60 8.12
CA TYR A 55 9.87 -9.91 9.28
C TYR A 55 10.95 -8.90 8.90
N THR A 56 10.92 -7.75 9.56
CA THR A 56 11.91 -6.69 9.35
C THR A 56 12.65 -6.43 10.65
N LYS A 57 13.93 -6.06 10.58
CA LYS A 57 14.72 -5.72 11.78
C LYS A 57 14.19 -4.49 12.51
N ALA A 58 13.57 -3.57 11.78
CA ALA A 58 12.99 -2.34 12.36
C ALA A 58 11.75 -2.63 13.21
N HIS A 59 10.94 -3.61 12.80
CA HIS A 59 9.71 -3.99 13.49
C HIS A 59 9.60 -5.53 13.52
N PRO A 60 10.29 -6.21 14.45
CA PRO A 60 10.27 -7.66 14.55
C PRO A 60 8.94 -8.18 15.11
N ASP A 61 8.20 -7.36 15.85
CA ASP A 61 6.96 -7.76 16.52
C ASP A 61 5.73 -7.75 15.60
N ILE A 62 5.88 -7.26 14.37
CA ILE A 62 4.79 -7.23 13.40
C ILE A 62 4.78 -8.54 12.62
N GLU A 63 3.68 -9.28 12.76
CA GLU A 63 3.47 -10.50 12.00
C GLU A 63 3.35 -10.18 10.49
N PRO A 64 4.19 -10.81 9.64
CA PRO A 64 4.20 -10.51 8.23
C PRO A 64 3.05 -11.19 7.48
N ILE A 65 2.67 -10.58 6.35
CA ILE A 65 1.64 -11.10 5.44
C ILE A 65 2.06 -12.44 4.81
N GLY A 66 3.38 -12.65 4.66
CA GLY A 66 3.94 -13.83 4.01
C GLY A 66 3.77 -13.80 2.48
N TRP A 67 4.55 -14.65 1.79
CA TRP A 67 4.50 -14.76 0.32
C TRP A 67 3.17 -15.32 -0.18
N GLN A 68 2.57 -16.26 0.55
CA GLN A 68 1.27 -16.81 0.21
C GLN A 68 0.17 -15.75 0.36
N GLY A 69 0.17 -14.97 1.45
CA GLY A 69 -0.76 -13.86 1.64
C GLY A 69 -0.58 -12.78 0.58
N LEU A 70 0.66 -12.43 0.22
CA LEU A 70 0.93 -11.52 -0.89
C LEU A 70 0.32 -12.02 -2.20
N LYS A 71 0.55 -13.30 -2.56
CA LYS A 71 0.02 -13.89 -3.79
C LYS A 71 -1.50 -13.86 -3.80
N GLN A 72 -2.14 -14.26 -2.70
CA GLN A 72 -3.59 -14.26 -2.59
C GLN A 72 -4.16 -12.84 -2.78
N ILE A 73 -3.60 -11.86 -2.07
CA ILE A 73 -4.04 -10.46 -2.19
C ILE A 73 -3.83 -9.95 -3.62
N ALA A 74 -2.66 -10.19 -4.22
CA ALA A 74 -2.32 -9.76 -5.58
C ALA A 74 -3.26 -10.34 -6.64
N THR A 75 -3.83 -11.53 -6.42
CA THR A 75 -4.83 -12.13 -7.32
C THR A 75 -6.24 -11.62 -7.11
N THR A 76 -6.51 -10.86 -6.03
CA THR A 76 -7.86 -10.39 -5.65
C THR A 76 -8.06 -8.89 -5.85
N THR A 77 -6.99 -8.08 -5.92
CA THR A 77 -7.06 -6.64 -6.15
C THR A 77 -6.78 -6.28 -7.61
N HIS A 78 -7.32 -5.14 -8.08
CA HIS A 78 -6.98 -4.56 -9.38
C HIS A 78 -5.84 -3.53 -9.27
N THR A 79 -5.46 -3.17 -8.05
CA THR A 79 -4.35 -2.26 -7.76
C THR A 79 -3.02 -2.91 -8.07
N VAL A 80 -2.16 -2.17 -8.76
CA VAL A 80 -0.75 -2.56 -8.90
C VAL A 80 -0.12 -2.60 -7.52
N ILE A 81 0.34 -3.78 -7.10
CA ILE A 81 1.04 -3.95 -5.81
C ILE A 81 2.54 -3.79 -6.03
N ARG A 82 3.16 -2.95 -5.20
CA ARG A 82 4.59 -2.91 -4.97
C ARG A 82 4.89 -3.46 -3.58
N THR A 83 5.97 -4.21 -3.44
CA THR A 83 6.49 -4.62 -2.13
C THR A 83 7.95 -4.17 -2.08
N ARG A 84 8.47 -3.84 -0.88
CA ARG A 84 9.91 -3.65 -0.75
C ARG A 84 10.58 -5.01 -0.83
N TRP A 85 11.40 -5.20 -1.86
CA TRP A 85 12.33 -6.32 -1.94
C TRP A 85 13.48 -6.04 -0.97
N CYS A 86 13.58 -6.84 0.09
CA CYS A 86 14.77 -6.88 0.92
C CYS A 86 15.52 -8.14 0.48
N GLU A 87 16.55 -7.97 -0.34
CA GLU A 87 17.62 -8.97 -0.41
C GLU A 87 18.14 -9.15 1.02
N GLN A 88 18.29 -10.40 1.44
CA GLN A 88 18.84 -10.72 2.76
C GLN A 88 20.30 -10.28 2.85
#